data_AF-A0A6C0D4N0-F1
#
_entry.id   AF-A0A6C0D4N0-F1
#
_cell.length_a   1.000
_cell.length_b   1.000
_cell.length_c   1.000
_cell.angle_alpha   90.00
_cell.angle_beta   90.00
_cell.angle_gamma   90.00
#
_symmetry.space_group_name_H-M   'P 1'
#
loop_
_entity.id
_entity.type
_entity.pdbx_description
1 polymer ?
#
loop_
_entity_poly.entity_id
_entity_poly.type
_entity_poly.pdbx_seq_one_letter_code
_entity_poly.pdbx_strand_id
1 'polypeptide(L)'
;MTIINNIEIDDIQYKRNVIKEAILNNEPIENKLHVILVISNPCLYARRYILIKEMIQRFELEETNVLLYVVELAYKKQRFIITSDKNPRHLQIRTQTPIWHKENMVNMGVEKLLPKTWKAMAWIDADIEFENPSWASDTLKVLNGTRDIVQLFSHCVDMDQTEATMNIFTSFGYQFVKGQPYSKKLINFWHPGYAWACTRKAYERMGGLYERAILGSADHIMSLCLMQKGLKSINPESTDDYKDSVAEFQERVKTLRLGYVPGMIRHYFHGSKKHRRYADRWQILLKHNFEPSTHLTKDKNGILIPTKTCPTEMLDEIMQYFEERNEDEFYQTTLENELKIETLNEKDLLNLCEEKHTLPEYIDMWSMGNDPAQPEDEDEDEEEDEDEYDSDTSYEDEECDFDDVTSPHIFASFLKHWFFQKN
;
A
#
# COMPACT_ATOMS: atom_id res chain seq x y z
N MET A 1 -14.59 -39.88 -16.86
CA MET A 1 -13.44 -39.38 -17.63
C MET A 1 -13.91 -39.07 -19.04
N THR A 2 -14.32 -37.82 -19.22
CA THR A 2 -14.66 -37.22 -20.49
C THR A 2 -13.38 -36.58 -21.02
N ILE A 3 -12.98 -36.94 -22.24
CA ILE A 3 -11.77 -36.44 -22.89
C ILE A 3 -12.18 -35.74 -24.19
N ILE A 4 -11.76 -34.48 -24.35
CA ILE A 4 -11.95 -33.70 -25.58
C ILE A 4 -10.57 -33.19 -25.99
N ASN A 5 -10.15 -33.42 -27.23
CA ASN A 5 -8.82 -33.04 -27.74
C ASN A 5 -7.67 -33.53 -26.84
N ASN A 6 -7.75 -34.77 -26.35
CA ASN A 6 -6.78 -35.36 -25.40
C ASN A 6 -6.66 -34.65 -24.04
N ILE A 7 -7.62 -33.78 -23.69
CA ILE A 7 -7.69 -33.12 -22.39
C ILE A 7 -8.80 -33.76 -21.57
N GLU A 8 -8.49 -34.25 -20.38
CA GLU A 8 -9.49 -34.69 -19.41
C GLU A 8 -10.23 -33.47 -18.83
N ILE A 9 -11.56 -33.43 -19.00
CA ILE A 9 -12.38 -32.30 -18.53
C ILE A 9 -13.17 -32.60 -17.25
N ASP A 10 -13.10 -33.85 -16.77
CA ASP A 10 -13.76 -34.25 -15.52
C ASP A 10 -12.85 -34.05 -14.29
N ASP A 11 -11.55 -33.79 -14.47
CA ASP A 11 -10.65 -33.40 -13.38
C ASP A 11 -10.89 -31.92 -13.00
N ILE A 12 -11.95 -31.70 -12.22
CA ILE A 12 -12.37 -30.36 -11.82
C ILE A 12 -11.56 -29.90 -10.60
N GLN A 13 -10.63 -28.98 -10.84
CA GLN A 13 -9.87 -28.28 -9.80
C GLN A 13 -10.69 -27.16 -9.15
N TYR A 14 -11.60 -27.49 -8.21
CA TYR A 14 -12.37 -26.50 -7.46
C TYR A 14 -11.67 -26.04 -6.18
N LYS A 15 -11.23 -24.78 -6.15
CA LYS A 15 -10.67 -24.14 -4.94
C LYS A 15 -11.74 -23.35 -4.18
N ARG A 16 -12.10 -23.83 -2.99
CA ARG A 16 -13.08 -23.21 -2.09
C ARG A 16 -12.68 -21.77 -1.72
N ASN A 17 -13.58 -20.81 -1.90
CA ASN A 17 -13.32 -19.41 -1.56
C ASN A 17 -13.71 -19.12 -0.10
N VAL A 18 -12.77 -19.35 0.81
CA VAL A 18 -12.97 -19.20 2.26
C VAL A 18 -13.35 -17.78 2.69
N ILE A 19 -12.94 -16.75 1.95
CA ILE A 19 -13.30 -15.35 2.24
C ILE A 19 -14.77 -15.11 1.91
N LYS A 20 -15.21 -15.57 0.72
CA LYS A 20 -16.62 -15.47 0.32
C LYS A 20 -17.54 -16.17 1.31
N GLU A 21 -17.15 -17.34 1.79
CA GLU A 21 -17.95 -18.07 2.77
C GLU A 21 -18.00 -17.40 4.13
N ALA A 22 -16.90 -16.82 4.59
CA ALA A 22 -16.88 -16.05 5.83
C ALA A 22 -17.86 -14.87 5.76
N ILE A 23 -17.88 -14.14 4.64
CA ILE A 23 -18.80 -13.01 4.44
C ILE A 23 -20.27 -13.46 4.42
N LEU A 24 -20.56 -14.62 3.84
CA LEU A 24 -21.92 -15.14 3.75
C LEU A 24 -22.43 -15.75 5.07
N ASN A 25 -21.56 -16.43 5.81
CA ASN A 25 -21.98 -17.31 6.91
C ASN A 25 -21.62 -16.79 8.30
N ASN A 26 -20.61 -15.92 8.44
CA ASN A 26 -20.24 -15.40 9.74
C ASN A 26 -21.12 -14.19 10.11
N GLU A 27 -21.49 -14.13 11.38
CA GLU A 27 -21.91 -12.88 12.00
C GLU A 27 -20.68 -11.96 12.18
N PRO A 28 -20.86 -10.63 12.17
CA PRO A 28 -19.75 -9.72 12.45
C PRO A 28 -19.25 -9.88 13.89
N ILE A 29 -17.93 -9.79 14.12
CA ILE A 29 -17.34 -9.94 15.46
C ILE A 29 -17.79 -8.86 16.46
N GLU A 30 -18.17 -7.69 15.93
CA GLU A 30 -18.71 -6.52 16.66
C GLU A 30 -19.60 -5.69 15.73
N ASN A 31 -20.40 -4.75 16.27
CA ASN A 31 -21.40 -4.02 15.48
C ASN A 31 -20.80 -3.00 14.50
N LYS A 32 -19.69 -2.34 14.88
CA LYS A 32 -19.03 -1.32 14.08
C LYS A 32 -17.52 -1.54 14.11
N LEU A 33 -16.86 -1.27 13.00
CA LEU A 33 -15.41 -1.35 12.88
C LEU A 33 -14.81 -0.07 13.45
N HIS A 34 -13.89 -0.20 14.41
CA HIS A 34 -13.12 0.94 14.90
C HIS A 34 -12.04 1.32 13.88
N VAL A 35 -12.08 2.53 13.34
CA VAL A 35 -11.17 2.97 12.27
C VAL A 35 -10.29 4.10 12.79
N ILE A 36 -8.97 3.95 12.67
CA ILE A 36 -7.99 4.97 13.05
C ILE A 36 -7.41 5.58 11.79
N LEU A 37 -7.61 6.90 11.62
CA LEU A 37 -6.90 7.72 10.67
C LEU A 37 -5.80 8.51 11.38
N VAL A 38 -4.66 8.67 10.70
CA VAL A 38 -3.52 9.42 11.24
C VAL A 38 -3.06 10.48 10.26
N ILE A 39 -2.67 11.65 10.77
CA ILE A 39 -2.01 12.68 9.96
C ILE A 39 -0.78 13.25 10.66
N SER A 40 0.34 13.08 9.97
CA SER A 40 1.62 13.74 10.22
C SER A 40 1.98 14.52 8.96
N ASN A 41 2.30 15.80 9.11
CA ASN A 41 2.60 16.68 7.98
C ASN A 41 3.70 17.70 8.35
N PRO A 42 4.97 17.27 8.42
CA PRO A 42 6.07 18.17 8.82
C PRO A 42 6.25 19.37 7.88
N CYS A 43 5.95 19.19 6.59
CA CYS A 43 6.10 20.21 5.55
C CYS A 43 4.82 21.02 5.27
N LEU A 44 3.72 20.76 6.00
CA LEU A 44 2.43 21.44 5.85
C LEU A 44 1.82 21.36 4.44
N TYR A 45 2.07 20.27 3.69
CA TYR A 45 1.47 20.09 2.37
C TYR A 45 -0.06 20.15 2.43
N ALA A 46 -0.66 21.03 1.63
CA ALA A 46 -2.09 21.26 1.58
C ALA A 46 -2.86 20.00 1.15
N ARG A 47 -2.35 19.24 0.18
CA ARG A 47 -3.01 18.05 -0.37
C ARG A 47 -3.30 17.01 0.70
N ARG A 48 -2.38 16.79 1.64
CA ARG A 48 -2.57 15.87 2.77
C ARG A 48 -3.75 16.29 3.67
N TYR A 49 -3.89 17.59 3.91
CA TYR A 49 -5.01 18.12 4.71
C TYR A 49 -6.34 18.07 3.95
N ILE A 50 -6.33 18.27 2.64
CA ILE A 50 -7.53 18.16 1.79
C ILE A 50 -8.02 16.71 1.81
N LEU A 51 -7.14 15.75 1.50
CA LEU A 51 -7.48 14.34 1.41
C LEU A 51 -8.03 13.78 2.73
N ILE A 52 -7.41 14.08 3.86
CA ILE A 52 -7.96 13.61 5.14
C ILE A 52 -9.29 14.26 5.49
N LYS A 53 -9.55 15.52 5.10
CA LYS A 53 -10.85 16.15 5.30
C LYS A 53 -11.94 15.49 4.45
N GLU A 54 -11.63 15.23 3.18
CA GLU A 54 -12.51 14.49 2.27
C GLU A 54 -12.80 13.08 2.81
N MET A 55 -11.78 12.36 3.27
CA MET A 55 -11.90 11.04 3.89
C MET A 55 -12.79 11.08 5.15
N ILE A 56 -12.56 12.02 6.06
CA ILE A 56 -13.40 12.20 7.27
C ILE A 56 -14.84 12.46 6.87
N GLN A 57 -15.06 13.36 5.89
CA GLN A 57 -16.40 13.72 5.43
C GLN A 57 -17.14 12.51 4.81
N ARG A 58 -16.47 11.72 3.96
CA ARG A 58 -17.03 10.47 3.42
C ARG A 58 -17.42 9.50 4.54
N PHE A 59 -16.54 9.30 5.51
CA PHE A 59 -16.82 8.42 6.66
C PHE A 59 -18.01 8.91 7.50
N GLU A 60 -18.15 10.22 7.70
CA GLU A 60 -19.26 10.78 8.49
C GLU A 60 -20.60 10.74 7.76
N LEU A 61 -20.59 10.88 6.43
CA LEU A 61 -21.81 10.99 5.62
C LEU A 61 -22.27 9.66 5.02
N GLU A 62 -21.35 8.75 4.70
CA GLU A 62 -21.62 7.56 3.89
C GLU A 62 -21.46 6.26 4.68
N GLU A 63 -20.60 6.24 5.71
CA GLU A 63 -20.24 5.02 6.41
C GLU A 63 -21.04 4.80 7.71
N THR A 64 -21.93 3.80 7.69
CA THR A 64 -22.79 3.49 8.84
C THR A 64 -22.17 2.48 9.81
N ASN A 65 -21.28 1.61 9.31
CA ASN A 65 -20.70 0.48 10.04
C ASN A 65 -19.32 0.78 10.64
N VAL A 66 -18.94 2.05 10.74
CA VAL A 66 -17.63 2.48 11.27
C VAL A 66 -17.77 3.38 12.49
N LEU A 67 -16.73 3.37 13.33
CA LEU A 67 -16.47 4.37 14.36
C LEU A 67 -15.11 4.99 14.07
N LEU A 68 -15.12 6.25 13.64
CA LEU A 68 -13.92 6.95 13.22
C LEU A 68 -13.19 7.62 14.40
N TYR A 69 -11.87 7.38 14.46
CA TYR A 69 -10.92 7.97 15.39
C TYR A 69 -9.80 8.66 14.59
N VAL A 70 -9.37 9.84 15.01
CA VAL A 70 -8.38 10.63 14.28
C VAL A 70 -7.23 11.03 15.19
N VAL A 71 -6.01 10.71 14.78
CA VAL A 71 -4.78 11.08 15.48
C VAL A 71 -4.01 12.10 14.64
N GLU A 72 -3.74 13.27 15.20
CA GLU A 72 -2.95 14.31 14.55
C GLU A 72 -1.66 14.57 15.30
N LEU A 73 -0.54 14.52 14.55
CA LEU A 73 0.79 14.86 15.04
C LEU A 73 1.20 16.21 14.47
N ALA A 74 1.47 17.16 15.36
CA ALA A 74 1.98 18.48 15.02
C ALA A 74 3.43 18.66 15.50
N TYR A 75 4.23 19.39 14.72
CA TYR A 75 5.64 19.64 15.03
C TYR A 75 5.87 21.03 15.61
N LYS A 76 6.74 21.13 16.63
CA LYS A 76 7.18 22.41 17.21
C LYS A 76 5.97 23.30 17.58
N LYS A 77 5.77 24.42 16.87
CA LYS A 77 4.69 25.40 17.06
C LYS A 77 3.54 25.27 16.05
N GLN A 78 3.52 24.24 15.19
CA GLN A 78 2.43 24.01 14.24
C GLN A 78 1.10 23.87 14.97
N ARG A 79 0.03 24.41 14.39
CA ARG A 79 -1.33 24.24 14.94
C ARG A 79 -1.85 22.85 14.62
N PHE A 80 -2.76 22.36 15.45
CA PHE A 80 -3.63 21.25 15.08
C PHE A 80 -4.70 21.79 14.11
N ILE A 81 -4.82 21.19 12.93
CA ILE A 81 -5.66 21.63 11.81
C ILE A 81 -6.86 20.69 11.62
N ILE A 82 -6.70 19.41 11.91
CA ILE A 82 -7.71 18.37 11.65
C ILE A 82 -8.51 18.03 12.91
N THR A 83 -7.83 17.95 14.03
CA THR A 83 -8.41 17.46 15.29
C THR A 83 -8.85 18.59 16.21
N SER A 84 -9.65 18.24 17.22
CA SER A 84 -10.12 19.14 18.26
C SER A 84 -10.03 18.42 19.60
N ASP A 85 -9.50 19.10 20.61
CA ASP A 85 -9.41 18.66 22.01
C ASP A 85 -10.77 18.39 22.66
N LYS A 86 -11.87 18.90 22.07
CA LYS A 86 -13.24 18.67 22.54
C LYS A 86 -13.87 17.41 21.97
N ASN A 87 -13.29 16.79 20.94
CA ASN A 87 -13.84 15.58 20.36
C ASN A 87 -13.20 14.34 21.04
N PRO A 88 -13.99 13.47 21.70
CA PRO A 88 -13.45 12.32 22.44
C PRO A 88 -12.83 11.23 21.54
N ARG A 89 -13.03 11.30 20.22
CA ARG A 89 -12.41 10.38 19.24
C ARG A 89 -11.20 11.00 18.55
N HIS A 90 -10.76 12.17 18.99
CA HIS A 90 -9.58 12.85 18.47
C HIS A 90 -8.42 12.78 19.45
N LEU A 91 -7.21 12.54 18.95
CA LEU A 91 -5.98 12.57 19.72
C LEU A 91 -5.00 13.57 19.11
N GLN A 92 -4.59 14.55 19.91
CA GLN A 92 -3.61 15.56 19.56
C GLN A 92 -2.25 15.22 20.18
N ILE A 93 -1.21 15.06 19.34
CA ILE A 93 0.15 14.74 19.75
C ILE A 93 1.11 15.81 19.23
N ARG A 94 2.15 16.14 20.01
CA ARG A 94 3.14 17.12 19.60
C ARG A 94 4.55 16.60 19.85
N THR A 95 5.41 16.72 18.84
CA THR A 95 6.84 16.39 18.93
C THR A 95 7.72 17.49 18.33
N GLN A 96 9.04 17.41 18.54
CA GLN A 96 10.00 18.37 17.98
C GLN A 96 10.60 17.91 16.66
N THR A 97 10.89 16.61 16.54
CA THR A 97 11.65 16.05 15.43
C THR A 97 10.76 15.26 14.50
N PRO A 98 10.71 15.61 13.20
CA PRO A 98 10.09 14.79 12.17
C PRO A 98 10.85 13.49 11.93
N ILE A 99 10.17 12.38 12.13
CA ILE A 99 10.50 11.06 11.59
C ILE A 99 9.20 10.41 11.07
N TRP A 100 9.28 9.25 10.42
CA TRP A 100 8.07 8.54 9.99
C TRP A 100 7.34 7.96 11.21
N HIS A 101 6.17 8.52 11.54
CA HIS A 101 5.43 8.21 12.78
C HIS A 101 4.14 7.40 12.58
N LYS A 102 3.75 7.04 11.34
CA LYS A 102 2.42 6.50 11.03
C LYS A 102 2.00 5.36 11.98
N GLU A 103 2.80 4.31 12.09
CA GLU A 103 2.47 3.14 12.92
C GLU A 103 2.52 3.44 14.42
N ASN A 104 3.44 4.31 14.86
CA ASN A 104 3.48 4.80 16.24
C ASN A 104 2.22 5.60 16.60
N MET A 105 1.74 6.45 15.69
CA MET A 105 0.49 7.19 15.87
C MET A 105 -0.73 6.26 15.93
N VAL A 106 -0.77 5.22 15.09
CA VAL A 106 -1.83 4.21 15.15
C VAL A 106 -1.79 3.49 16.50
N ASN A 107 -0.62 3.07 16.97
CA ASN A 107 -0.45 2.43 18.27
C ASN A 107 -0.98 3.32 19.41
N MET A 108 -0.61 4.61 19.40
CA MET A 108 -1.11 5.57 20.37
C MET A 108 -2.62 5.80 20.27
N GLY A 109 -3.18 5.77 19.05
CA GLY A 109 -4.62 5.82 18.81
C GLY A 109 -5.35 4.62 19.44
N VAL A 110 -4.82 3.41 19.25
CA VAL A 110 -5.36 2.20 19.87
C VAL A 110 -5.34 2.31 21.40
N GLU A 111 -4.21 2.70 21.97
CA GLU A 111 -4.03 2.79 23.41
C GLU A 111 -4.92 3.85 24.07
N LYS A 112 -5.06 5.02 23.44
CA LYS A 112 -5.68 6.20 24.07
C LYS A 112 -7.13 6.45 23.68
N LEU A 113 -7.58 5.97 22.52
CA LEU A 113 -8.91 6.28 21.99
C LEU A 113 -9.87 5.09 21.97
N LEU A 114 -9.38 3.86 21.74
CA LEU A 114 -10.29 2.72 21.61
C LEU A 114 -10.85 2.30 22.97
N PRO A 115 -12.15 1.92 23.04
CA PRO A 115 -12.75 1.45 24.27
C PRO A 115 -12.12 0.11 24.68
N LYS A 116 -11.93 -0.14 25.97
CA LYS A 116 -11.37 -1.41 26.50
C LYS A 116 -12.10 -2.70 26.06
N THR A 117 -13.24 -2.60 25.37
CA THR A 117 -14.03 -3.73 24.87
C THR A 117 -13.90 -3.95 23.37
N TRP A 118 -13.13 -3.12 22.64
CA TRP A 118 -12.99 -3.22 21.18
C TRP A 118 -12.52 -4.63 20.77
N LYS A 119 -13.06 -5.15 19.65
CA LYS A 119 -12.70 -6.50 19.15
C LYS A 119 -11.99 -6.50 17.81
N ALA A 120 -12.27 -5.51 16.96
CA ALA A 120 -11.63 -5.33 15.68
C ALA A 120 -11.36 -3.85 15.44
N MET A 121 -10.22 -3.55 14.84
CA MET A 121 -9.92 -2.20 14.37
C MET A 121 -9.33 -2.22 12.98
N ALA A 122 -9.28 -1.05 12.36
CA ALA A 122 -8.61 -0.78 11.09
C ALA A 122 -7.73 0.45 11.18
N TRP A 123 -6.65 0.46 10.41
CA TRP A 123 -5.84 1.64 10.14
C TRP A 123 -5.77 1.85 8.64
N ILE A 124 -6.08 3.06 8.21
CA ILE A 124 -6.36 3.36 6.80
C ILE A 124 -5.63 4.64 6.42
N ASP A 125 -5.01 4.64 5.24
CA ASP A 125 -4.43 5.83 4.65
C ASP A 125 -5.53 6.81 4.24
N ALA A 126 -5.28 8.10 4.44
CA ALA A 126 -6.28 9.14 4.25
C ALA A 126 -6.51 9.51 2.76
N ASP A 127 -5.73 8.92 1.86
CA ASP A 127 -5.70 9.20 0.43
C ASP A 127 -6.38 8.10 -0.41
N ILE A 128 -7.27 7.31 0.21
CA ILE A 128 -8.05 6.30 -0.49
C ILE A 128 -9.57 6.49 -0.37
N GLU A 129 -10.30 5.78 -1.21
CA GLU A 129 -11.77 5.65 -1.19
C GLU A 129 -12.15 4.19 -1.44
N PHE A 130 -13.16 3.68 -0.73
CA PHE A 130 -13.68 2.33 -0.89
C PHE A 130 -14.88 2.34 -1.85
N GLU A 131 -14.85 1.50 -2.89
CA GLU A 131 -16.00 1.33 -3.78
C GLU A 131 -17.05 0.37 -3.23
N ASN A 132 -16.62 -0.58 -2.38
CA ASN A 132 -17.52 -1.60 -1.87
C ASN A 132 -18.26 -1.07 -0.62
N PRO A 133 -19.59 -0.83 -0.67
CA PRO A 133 -20.34 -0.28 0.47
C PRO A 133 -20.42 -1.22 1.68
N SER A 134 -20.12 -2.51 1.51
CA SER A 134 -20.08 -3.48 2.61
C SER A 134 -18.67 -3.73 3.15
N TRP A 135 -17.63 -2.98 2.73
CA TRP A 135 -16.25 -3.25 3.12
C TRP A 135 -16.08 -3.39 4.65
N ALA A 136 -16.70 -2.52 5.44
CA ALA A 136 -16.58 -2.52 6.90
C ALA A 136 -17.29 -3.71 7.55
N SER A 137 -18.51 -4.03 7.11
CA SER A 137 -19.26 -5.18 7.64
C SER A 137 -18.64 -6.51 7.19
N ASP A 138 -18.18 -6.60 5.94
CA ASP A 138 -17.46 -7.76 5.41
C ASP A 138 -16.16 -7.99 6.18
N THR A 139 -15.42 -6.92 6.51
CA THR A 139 -14.23 -6.98 7.38
C THR A 139 -14.55 -7.64 8.72
N LEU A 140 -15.60 -7.17 9.39
CA LEU A 140 -16.00 -7.68 10.71
C LEU A 140 -16.38 -9.17 10.68
N LYS A 141 -16.98 -9.63 9.57
CA LYS A 141 -17.32 -11.05 9.35
C LYS A 141 -16.09 -11.91 9.07
N VAL A 142 -15.17 -11.43 8.23
CA VAL A 142 -13.92 -12.13 7.92
C VAL A 142 -13.02 -12.23 9.15
N LEU A 143 -12.97 -11.19 9.98
CA LEU A 143 -12.23 -11.21 11.25
C LEU A 143 -12.90 -12.07 12.34
N ASN A 144 -14.16 -12.46 12.16
CA ASN A 144 -14.84 -13.35 13.09
C ASN A 144 -14.46 -14.81 12.85
N GLY A 145 -13.28 -15.20 13.32
CA GLY A 145 -12.85 -16.61 13.34
C GLY A 145 -12.21 -17.10 12.04
N THR A 146 -12.33 -16.41 10.90
CA THR A 146 -11.69 -16.83 9.64
C THR A 146 -10.27 -16.31 9.50
N ARG A 147 -10.04 -15.01 9.70
CA ARG A 147 -8.73 -14.36 9.60
C ARG A 147 -8.44 -13.52 10.84
N ASP A 148 -7.16 -13.31 11.13
CA ASP A 148 -6.72 -12.53 12.29
C ASP A 148 -6.34 -11.09 11.89
N ILE A 149 -5.85 -10.93 10.66
CA ILE A 149 -5.43 -9.68 10.02
C ILE A 149 -5.81 -9.73 8.54
N VAL A 150 -6.34 -8.63 8.01
CA VAL A 150 -6.79 -8.53 6.62
C VAL A 150 -6.39 -7.20 5.98
N GLN A 151 -6.07 -7.25 4.69
CA GLN A 151 -5.98 -6.04 3.87
C GLN A 151 -7.36 -5.71 3.29
N LEU A 152 -7.78 -4.46 3.34
CA LEU A 152 -9.18 -4.05 3.14
C LEU A 152 -9.61 -3.89 1.68
N PHE A 153 -8.88 -4.50 0.75
CA PHE A 153 -9.16 -4.46 -0.68
C PHE A 153 -8.55 -5.68 -1.37
N SER A 154 -9.03 -5.99 -2.57
CA SER A 154 -8.37 -6.91 -3.50
C SER A 154 -7.63 -6.17 -4.60
N HIS A 155 -8.19 -5.06 -5.10
CA HIS A 155 -7.61 -4.26 -6.17
C HIS A 155 -7.62 -2.77 -5.83
N CYS A 156 -6.62 -2.05 -6.30
CA CYS A 156 -6.50 -0.60 -6.14
C CYS A 156 -6.38 0.04 -7.52
N VAL A 157 -7.26 1.01 -7.81
CA VAL A 157 -7.13 1.93 -8.92
C VAL A 157 -6.24 3.08 -8.46
N ASP A 158 -5.02 3.11 -8.95
CA ASP A 158 -4.07 4.18 -8.67
C ASP A 158 -4.27 5.31 -9.68
N MET A 159 -4.64 6.49 -9.18
CA MET A 159 -5.10 7.60 -10.00
C MET A 159 -4.08 8.70 -10.14
N ASP A 160 -4.16 9.41 -11.27
CA ASP A 160 -3.45 10.65 -11.49
C ASP A 160 -4.17 11.86 -10.86
N GLN A 161 -3.59 13.04 -11.04
CA GLN A 161 -4.12 14.32 -10.54
C GLN A 161 -5.50 14.73 -11.10
N THR A 162 -5.92 14.12 -12.21
CA THR A 162 -7.24 14.32 -12.83
C THR A 162 -8.23 13.20 -12.49
N GLU A 163 -7.84 12.31 -11.57
CA GLU A 163 -8.59 11.11 -11.18
C GLU A 163 -8.70 10.06 -12.30
N ALA A 164 -7.88 10.17 -13.35
CA ALA A 164 -7.78 9.12 -14.37
C ALA A 164 -6.98 7.93 -13.82
N THR A 165 -7.36 6.72 -14.23
CA THR A 165 -6.65 5.50 -13.84
C THR A 165 -5.27 5.43 -14.51
N MET A 166 -4.21 5.40 -13.70
CA MET A 166 -2.84 5.15 -14.17
C MET A 166 -2.53 3.66 -14.17
N ASN A 167 -2.82 2.99 -13.05
CA ASN A 167 -2.49 1.59 -12.82
C ASN A 167 -3.57 0.88 -12.02
N ILE A 168 -3.58 -0.45 -12.11
CA ILE A 168 -4.35 -1.31 -11.21
C ILE A 168 -3.37 -2.20 -10.45
N PHE A 169 -3.36 -2.10 -9.13
CA PHE A 169 -2.56 -2.96 -8.27
C PHE A 169 -3.42 -4.02 -7.59
N THR A 170 -2.85 -5.19 -7.36
CA THR A 170 -3.43 -6.21 -6.49
C THR A 170 -2.93 -6.07 -5.07
N SER A 171 -3.79 -6.34 -4.09
CA SER A 171 -3.42 -6.31 -2.69
C SER A 171 -2.54 -7.50 -2.31
N PHE A 172 -1.58 -7.28 -1.42
CA PHE A 172 -0.73 -8.33 -0.86
C PHE A 172 -1.56 -9.46 -0.23
N GLY A 173 -2.57 -9.12 0.57
CA GLY A 173 -3.45 -10.09 1.22
C GLY A 173 -4.27 -10.92 0.22
N TYR A 174 -4.69 -10.32 -0.89
CA TYR A 174 -5.40 -11.02 -1.97
C TYR A 174 -4.52 -12.07 -2.62
N GLN A 175 -3.34 -11.66 -3.07
CA GLN A 175 -2.40 -12.55 -3.74
C GLN A 175 -1.95 -13.70 -2.83
N PHE A 176 -1.69 -13.41 -1.54
CA PHE A 176 -1.37 -14.42 -0.54
C PHE A 176 -2.47 -15.48 -0.41
N VAL A 177 -3.73 -15.07 -0.26
CA VAL A 177 -4.86 -16.01 -0.12
C VAL A 177 -5.12 -16.80 -1.40
N LYS A 178 -4.81 -16.24 -2.57
CA LYS A 178 -4.91 -16.94 -3.85
C LYS A 178 -3.76 -17.90 -4.12
N GLY A 179 -2.76 -17.95 -3.25
CA GLY A 179 -1.59 -18.82 -3.40
C GLY A 179 -0.78 -18.47 -4.65
N GLN A 180 -0.75 -17.20 -5.03
CA GLN A 180 0.09 -16.76 -6.14
C GLN A 180 1.56 -16.75 -5.70
N PRO A 181 2.51 -16.89 -6.64
CA PRO A 181 3.92 -16.63 -6.36
C PRO A 181 4.12 -15.18 -5.93
N TYR A 182 4.97 -14.97 -4.91
CA TYR A 182 5.30 -13.63 -4.45
C TYR A 182 6.02 -12.87 -5.58
N SER A 183 5.53 -11.67 -5.90
CA SER A 183 6.07 -10.87 -7.01
C SER A 183 6.18 -9.40 -6.61
N LYS A 184 7.33 -8.82 -6.95
CA LYS A 184 7.61 -7.39 -6.91
C LYS A 184 7.44 -6.72 -8.28
N LYS A 185 7.21 -7.49 -9.34
CA LYS A 185 7.04 -6.99 -10.71
C LYS A 185 5.71 -6.27 -10.85
N LEU A 186 5.70 -5.15 -11.59
CA LEU A 186 4.51 -4.31 -11.78
C LEU A 186 3.26 -5.12 -12.18
N ILE A 187 3.40 -5.99 -13.17
CA ILE A 187 2.29 -6.76 -13.75
C ILE A 187 1.63 -7.76 -12.78
N ASN A 188 2.21 -8.00 -11.60
CA ASN A 188 1.63 -8.82 -10.54
C ASN A 188 2.10 -8.33 -9.16
N PHE A 189 2.16 -7.01 -8.96
CA PHE A 189 2.73 -6.46 -7.74
C PHE A 189 1.84 -6.74 -6.53
N TRP A 190 2.46 -7.21 -5.44
CA TRP A 190 1.79 -7.44 -4.15
C TRP A 190 1.81 -6.16 -3.32
N HIS A 191 0.82 -5.29 -3.52
CA HIS A 191 0.82 -3.98 -2.88
C HIS A 191 0.55 -4.08 -1.36
N PRO A 192 1.49 -3.68 -0.48
CA PRO A 192 1.34 -3.87 0.97
C PRO A 192 0.61 -2.71 1.68
N GLY A 193 0.47 -1.55 1.05
CA GLY A 193 -0.02 -0.33 1.72
C GLY A 193 -1.54 -0.16 1.81
N TYR A 194 -1.95 1.09 1.99
CA TYR A 194 -3.32 1.62 1.99
C TYR A 194 -4.17 1.30 3.22
N ALA A 195 -4.69 0.08 3.36
CA ALA A 195 -5.77 -0.16 4.30
C ALA A 195 -5.74 -1.57 4.88
N TRP A 196 -5.76 -1.65 6.20
CA TRP A 196 -5.65 -2.90 6.95
C TRP A 196 -6.57 -2.92 8.15
N ALA A 197 -6.95 -4.13 8.57
CA ALA A 197 -7.68 -4.37 9.81
C ALA A 197 -7.19 -5.63 10.51
N CYS A 198 -7.35 -5.67 11.82
CA CYS A 198 -7.06 -6.89 12.58
C CYS A 198 -7.96 -7.02 13.80
N THR A 199 -8.01 -8.25 14.33
CA THR A 199 -8.63 -8.51 15.63
C THR A 199 -7.77 -7.92 16.74
N ARG A 200 -8.38 -7.60 17.87
CA ARG A 200 -7.65 -7.20 19.08
C ARG A 200 -6.62 -8.24 19.52
N LYS A 201 -6.99 -9.51 19.46
CA LYS A 201 -6.08 -10.62 19.79
C LYS A 201 -4.84 -10.61 18.88
N ALA A 202 -5.01 -10.33 17.59
CA ALA A 202 -3.89 -10.19 16.67
C ALA A 202 -3.03 -8.97 17.04
N TYR A 203 -3.65 -7.80 17.26
CA TYR A 203 -2.94 -6.58 17.67
C TYR A 203 -2.10 -6.76 18.95
N GLU A 204 -2.69 -7.34 19.99
CA GLU A 204 -2.01 -7.62 21.26
C GLU A 204 -0.87 -8.63 21.06
N ARG A 205 -1.06 -9.64 20.21
CA ARG A 205 0.00 -10.59 19.85
C ARG A 205 1.15 -9.91 19.10
N MET A 206 0.88 -8.98 18.19
CA MET A 206 1.90 -8.20 17.48
C MET A 206 2.73 -7.33 18.44
N GLY A 207 2.19 -6.99 19.62
CA GLY A 207 2.76 -5.99 20.52
C GLY A 207 2.54 -4.56 20.02
N GLY A 208 1.48 -4.35 19.23
CA GLY A 208 1.29 -3.15 18.42
C GLY A 208 1.82 -3.31 16.99
N LEU A 209 1.55 -2.33 16.13
CA LEU A 209 2.13 -2.26 14.79
C LEU A 209 3.63 -1.97 14.86
N TYR A 210 4.37 -2.43 13.85
CA TYR A 210 5.80 -2.21 13.76
C TYR A 210 6.14 -0.73 13.51
N GLU A 211 6.71 -0.07 14.51
CA GLU A 211 6.93 1.39 14.49
C GLU A 211 8.41 1.82 14.39
N ARG A 212 9.33 0.87 14.20
CA ARG A 212 10.77 1.15 14.10
C ARG A 212 11.22 1.57 12.70
N ALA A 213 10.34 1.48 11.70
CA ALA A 213 10.60 1.89 10.33
C ALA A 213 10.47 3.42 10.16
N ILE A 214 11.45 4.18 10.65
CA ILE A 214 11.38 5.65 10.76
C ILE A 214 11.49 6.42 9.44
N LEU A 215 11.48 5.70 8.32
CA LEU A 215 11.49 6.25 6.96
C LEU A 215 10.38 5.67 6.06
N GLY A 216 9.36 5.03 6.68
CA GLY A 216 8.31 4.30 5.97
C GLY A 216 8.67 2.82 5.75
N SER A 217 7.85 2.13 4.92
CA SER A 217 7.94 0.69 4.62
C SER A 217 7.47 -0.25 5.74
N ALA A 218 6.90 0.26 6.85
CA ALA A 218 6.40 -0.59 7.92
C ALA A 218 5.30 -1.57 7.46
N ASP A 219 4.45 -1.15 6.53
CA ASP A 219 3.46 -1.99 5.87
C ASP A 219 4.11 -3.16 5.10
N HIS A 220 5.13 -2.89 4.31
CA HIS A 220 5.94 -3.90 3.61
C HIS A 220 6.63 -4.86 4.58
N ILE A 221 7.25 -4.33 5.64
CA ILE A 221 7.90 -5.14 6.70
C ILE A 221 6.88 -6.05 7.38
N MET A 222 5.76 -5.51 7.85
CA MET A 222 4.70 -6.30 8.49
C MET A 222 4.13 -7.36 7.55
N SER A 223 3.95 -7.04 6.26
CA SER A 223 3.42 -7.96 5.25
C SER A 223 4.37 -9.15 5.03
N LEU A 224 5.67 -8.90 4.89
CA LEU A 224 6.65 -9.97 4.72
C LEU A 224 6.89 -10.77 6.01
N CYS A 225 6.80 -10.15 7.19
CA CYS A 225 6.80 -10.87 8.47
C CYS A 225 5.64 -11.88 8.58
N LEU A 226 4.44 -11.52 8.09
CA LEU A 226 3.29 -12.44 8.03
C LEU A 226 3.52 -13.63 7.08
N MET A 227 4.39 -13.46 6.08
CA MET A 227 4.86 -14.53 5.18
C MET A 227 6.12 -15.24 5.66
N GLN A 228 6.62 -14.92 6.86
CA GLN A 228 7.87 -15.46 7.41
C GLN A 228 9.11 -15.12 6.55
N LYS A 229 9.06 -13.99 5.84
CA LYS A 229 10.12 -13.43 4.99
C LYS A 229 10.56 -12.03 5.44
N GLY A 230 10.39 -11.71 6.71
CA GLY A 230 10.61 -10.39 7.31
C GLY A 230 11.99 -9.80 7.02
N LEU A 231 13.07 -10.58 7.12
CA LEU A 231 14.41 -10.06 6.80
C LEU A 231 14.58 -9.66 5.31
N LYS A 232 13.76 -10.21 4.40
CA LYS A 232 13.72 -9.79 2.98
C LYS A 232 13.00 -8.45 2.77
N SER A 233 12.51 -7.80 3.83
CA SER A 233 11.83 -6.49 3.76
C SER A 233 12.74 -5.29 4.02
N ILE A 234 13.99 -5.55 4.40
CA ILE A 234 15.00 -4.54 4.69
C ILE A 234 16.28 -4.89 3.91
N ASN A 235 17.17 -3.91 3.76
CA ASN A 235 18.43 -4.13 3.06
C ASN A 235 19.33 -5.10 3.87
N PRO A 236 19.99 -6.10 3.24
CA PRO A 236 20.89 -7.04 3.91
C PRO A 236 22.05 -6.39 4.68
N GLU A 237 22.49 -5.19 4.30
CA GLU A 237 23.53 -4.40 4.98
C GLU A 237 23.01 -3.63 6.19
N SER A 238 21.71 -3.72 6.51
CA SER A 238 21.16 -3.14 7.74
C SER A 238 21.87 -3.68 8.98
N THR A 239 21.92 -2.87 10.04
CA THR A 239 22.48 -3.25 11.34
C THR A 239 21.79 -4.48 11.91
N ASP A 240 22.51 -5.24 12.73
CA ASP A 240 21.95 -6.42 13.41
C ASP A 240 20.79 -6.01 14.32
N ASP A 241 20.89 -4.88 15.01
CA ASP A 241 19.78 -4.36 15.85
C ASP A 241 18.50 -4.13 15.04
N TYR A 242 18.60 -3.61 13.80
CA TYR A 242 17.42 -3.43 12.96
C TYR A 242 16.87 -4.77 12.47
N LYS A 243 17.74 -5.69 12.03
CA LYS A 243 17.37 -7.05 11.62
C LYS A 243 16.68 -7.81 12.75
N ASP A 244 17.24 -7.79 13.95
CA ASP A 244 16.72 -8.43 15.14
C ASP A 244 15.33 -7.90 15.47
N SER A 245 15.12 -6.60 15.37
CA SER A 245 13.81 -6.00 15.62
C SER A 245 12.72 -6.46 14.64
N VAL A 246 13.09 -6.73 13.38
CA VAL A 246 12.19 -7.30 12.37
C VAL A 246 11.96 -8.79 12.64
N ALA A 247 13.01 -9.55 12.98
CA ALA A 247 12.91 -10.97 13.31
C ALA A 247 12.03 -11.22 14.54
N GLU A 248 12.18 -10.39 15.59
CA GLU A 248 11.33 -10.42 16.77
C GLU A 248 9.87 -10.14 16.44
N PHE A 249 9.60 -9.18 15.55
CA PHE A 249 8.24 -8.91 15.08
C PHE A 249 7.68 -10.10 14.29
N GLN A 250 8.47 -10.68 13.39
CA GLN A 250 8.10 -11.90 12.66
C GLN A 250 7.71 -13.04 13.60
N GLU A 251 8.51 -13.27 14.64
CA GLU A 251 8.23 -14.33 15.62
C GLU A 251 6.87 -14.15 16.30
N ARG A 252 6.49 -12.91 16.60
CA ARG A 252 5.18 -12.59 17.16
C ARG A 252 4.03 -12.85 16.18
N VAL A 253 4.25 -12.65 14.87
CA VAL A 253 3.17 -12.67 13.87
C VAL A 253 3.07 -13.94 13.04
N LYS A 254 4.07 -14.83 13.07
CA LYS A 254 4.17 -16.02 12.19
C LYS A 254 2.96 -16.98 12.22
N THR A 255 2.14 -16.92 13.26
CA THR A 255 0.93 -17.76 13.41
C THR A 255 -0.37 -17.05 13.07
N LEU A 256 -0.31 -15.76 12.72
CA LEU A 256 -1.50 -14.97 12.37
C LEU A 256 -1.98 -15.32 10.97
N ARG A 257 -3.30 -15.49 10.82
CA ARG A 257 -3.93 -15.82 9.54
C ARG A 257 -4.19 -14.54 8.76
N LEU A 258 -3.33 -14.27 7.79
CA LEU A 258 -3.48 -13.18 6.82
C LEU A 258 -4.64 -13.45 5.85
N GLY A 259 -5.42 -12.42 5.55
CA GLY A 259 -6.42 -12.44 4.50
C GLY A 259 -6.63 -11.09 3.82
N TYR A 260 -7.76 -10.97 3.12
CA TYR A 260 -8.18 -9.74 2.47
C TYR A 260 -9.70 -9.60 2.52
N VAL A 261 -10.19 -8.41 2.21
CA VAL A 261 -11.61 -8.12 1.98
C VAL A 261 -11.82 -7.84 0.49
N PRO A 262 -12.74 -8.54 -0.20
CA PRO A 262 -13.00 -8.29 -1.61
C PRO A 262 -13.52 -6.87 -1.82
N GLY A 263 -12.92 -6.14 -2.76
CA GLY A 263 -13.33 -4.78 -3.06
C GLY A 263 -12.26 -4.04 -3.83
N MET A 264 -12.70 -2.99 -4.53
CA MET A 264 -11.83 -2.04 -5.18
C MET A 264 -11.68 -0.80 -4.29
N ILE A 265 -10.47 -0.28 -4.19
CA ILE A 265 -10.22 1.06 -3.65
C ILE A 265 -9.70 1.96 -4.76
N ARG A 266 -9.95 3.26 -4.64
CA ARG A 266 -9.26 4.31 -5.40
C ARG A 266 -8.18 4.92 -4.52
N HIS A 267 -6.99 5.14 -5.07
CA HIS A 267 -5.91 5.86 -4.41
C HIS A 267 -5.70 7.20 -5.12
N TYR A 268 -5.93 8.29 -4.39
CA TYR A 268 -5.87 9.64 -4.91
C TYR A 268 -4.44 10.14 -5.02
N PHE A 269 -4.21 10.92 -6.07
CA PHE A 269 -2.92 11.57 -6.27
C PHE A 269 -2.57 12.54 -5.14
N HIS A 270 -1.34 12.47 -4.65
CA HIS A 270 -0.78 13.36 -3.63
C HIS A 270 0.72 13.62 -3.86
N GLY A 271 1.08 13.84 -5.13
CA GLY A 271 2.45 14.07 -5.58
C GLY A 271 3.07 12.84 -6.26
N SER A 272 3.97 13.12 -7.19
CA SER A 272 4.57 12.14 -8.09
C SER A 272 5.33 11.07 -7.31
N LYS A 273 5.21 9.84 -7.81
CA LYS A 273 5.94 8.69 -7.27
C LYS A 273 7.46 8.88 -7.32
N LYS A 274 7.96 9.66 -8.30
CA LYS A 274 9.38 10.00 -8.44
C LYS A 274 9.96 10.65 -7.18
N HIS A 275 9.24 11.61 -6.63
CA HIS A 275 9.65 12.35 -5.43
C HIS A 275 9.55 11.54 -4.13
N ARG A 276 8.93 10.35 -4.17
CA ARG A 276 8.78 9.48 -2.99
C ARG A 276 10.02 8.63 -2.68
N ARG A 277 11.00 8.60 -3.60
CA ARG A 277 12.32 7.96 -3.44
C ARG A 277 12.28 6.56 -2.81
N TYR A 278 11.27 5.75 -3.15
CA TYR A 278 11.11 4.42 -2.56
C TYR A 278 12.32 3.51 -2.80
N ALA A 279 12.97 3.67 -3.96
CA ALA A 279 14.15 2.91 -4.36
C ALA A 279 15.42 3.24 -3.56
N ASP A 280 15.54 4.43 -2.97
CA ASP A 280 16.83 4.91 -2.42
C ASP A 280 16.75 5.39 -0.98
N ARG A 281 15.55 5.67 -0.43
CA ARG A 281 15.42 6.30 0.89
C ARG A 281 16.11 5.50 2.01
N TRP A 282 16.10 4.17 1.94
CA TRP A 282 16.75 3.28 2.92
C TRP A 282 18.28 3.52 3.02
N GLN A 283 18.92 4.09 1.99
CA GLN A 283 20.34 4.44 2.00
C GLN A 283 20.67 5.42 3.13
N ILE A 284 19.73 6.29 3.52
CA ILE A 284 19.89 7.19 4.68
C ILE A 284 20.14 6.37 5.95
N LEU A 285 19.38 5.29 6.16
CA LEU A 285 19.51 4.45 7.35
C LEU A 285 20.83 3.66 7.36
N LEU A 286 21.28 3.18 6.19
CA LEU A 286 22.55 2.47 6.09
C LEU A 286 23.75 3.39 6.32
N LYS A 287 23.76 4.56 5.66
CA LYS A 287 24.82 5.56 5.77
C LYS A 287 25.13 5.91 7.23
N HIS A 288 24.09 5.95 8.05
CA HIS A 288 24.16 6.35 9.45
C HIS A 288 24.11 5.17 10.44
N ASN A 289 24.28 3.93 9.96
CA ASN A 289 24.24 2.70 10.77
C ASN A 289 23.06 2.69 11.75
N PHE A 290 21.85 2.87 11.23
CA PHE A 290 20.67 3.03 12.07
C PHE A 290 20.41 1.80 12.96
N GLU A 291 20.47 1.99 14.28
CA GLU A 291 20.07 1.02 15.31
C GLU A 291 18.81 1.51 16.03
N PRO A 292 17.61 0.93 15.78
CA PRO A 292 16.39 1.40 16.43
C PRO A 292 16.42 1.36 17.97
N SER A 293 17.11 0.41 18.61
CA SER A 293 17.16 0.32 20.09
C SER A 293 18.06 1.40 20.71
N THR A 294 19.11 1.82 20.00
CA THR A 294 20.04 2.87 20.42
C THR A 294 19.54 4.27 20.05
N HIS A 295 19.00 4.43 18.84
CA HIS A 295 18.69 5.73 18.26
C HIS A 295 17.29 6.23 18.59
N LEU A 296 16.40 5.37 19.08
CA LEU A 296 15.01 5.74 19.37
C LEU A 296 14.61 5.43 20.80
N THR A 297 13.73 6.28 21.32
CA THR A 297 13.03 6.03 22.59
C THR A 297 11.62 6.61 22.51
N LYS A 298 10.82 6.42 23.56
CA LYS A 298 9.50 7.05 23.68
C LYS A 298 9.53 8.16 24.71
N ASP A 299 8.82 9.24 24.42
CA ASP A 299 8.57 10.27 25.43
C ASP A 299 7.53 9.80 26.46
N LYS A 300 7.24 10.65 27.45
CA LYS A 300 6.22 10.37 28.48
C LYS A 300 4.80 10.14 27.95
N ASN A 301 4.52 10.56 26.71
CA ASN A 301 3.24 10.40 26.06
C ASN A 301 3.20 9.15 25.16
N GLY A 302 4.33 8.47 24.94
CA GLY A 302 4.45 7.30 24.07
C GLY A 302 4.83 7.61 22.62
N ILE A 303 5.03 8.89 22.26
CA ILE A 303 5.49 9.23 20.90
C ILE A 303 6.98 8.87 20.78
N LEU A 304 7.34 8.25 19.66
CA LEU A 304 8.73 7.95 19.32
C LEU A 304 9.52 9.26 19.19
N ILE A 305 10.72 9.30 19.73
CA ILE A 305 11.65 10.44 19.62
C ILE A 305 13.07 9.92 19.45
N PRO A 306 13.95 10.66 18.76
CA PRO A 306 15.36 10.30 18.72
C PRO A 306 16.00 10.42 20.10
N THR A 307 16.94 9.53 20.40
CA THR A 307 17.82 9.63 21.57
C THR A 307 18.96 10.63 21.31
N LYS A 308 19.80 10.87 22.32
CA LYS A 308 21.00 11.71 22.18
C LYS A 308 22.08 11.08 21.31
N THR A 309 22.03 9.77 21.08
CA THR A 309 22.99 9.01 20.25
C THR A 309 22.54 8.91 18.81
N CYS A 310 21.29 9.25 18.50
CA CYS A 310 20.78 9.30 17.14
C CYS A 310 21.57 10.35 16.32
N PRO A 311 22.18 9.97 15.17
CA PRO A 311 22.93 10.90 14.33
C PRO A 311 22.05 12.07 13.88
N THR A 312 22.53 13.30 14.09
CA THR A 312 21.75 14.51 13.75
C THR A 312 21.65 14.67 12.24
N GLU A 313 22.72 14.32 11.53
CA GLU A 313 22.78 14.32 10.07
C GLU A 313 21.74 13.37 9.45
N MET A 314 21.48 12.22 10.09
CA MET A 314 20.41 11.33 9.67
C MET A 314 19.06 12.03 9.77
N LEU A 315 18.77 12.69 10.89
CA LEU A 315 17.50 13.40 11.10
C LEU A 315 17.31 14.57 10.11
N ASP A 316 18.39 15.28 9.77
CA ASP A 316 18.37 16.33 8.76
C ASP A 316 18.07 15.77 7.36
N GLU A 317 18.68 14.64 6.99
CA GLU A 317 18.40 13.95 5.72
C GLU A 317 16.96 13.40 5.67
N ILE A 318 16.41 12.93 6.80
CA ILE A 318 15.01 12.53 6.89
C ILE A 318 14.08 13.73 6.68
N MET A 319 14.40 14.88 7.27
CA MET A 319 13.64 16.11 7.05
C MET A 319 13.72 16.56 5.58
N GLN A 320 14.91 16.53 4.99
CA GLN A 320 15.09 16.83 3.56
C GLN A 320 14.26 15.89 2.69
N TYR A 321 14.25 14.58 2.99
CA TYR A 321 13.38 13.63 2.29
C TYR A 321 11.90 14.01 2.39
N PHE A 322 11.42 14.46 3.56
CA PHE A 322 10.04 14.95 3.67
C PHE A 322 9.75 16.16 2.79
N GLU A 323 10.71 17.08 2.63
CA GLU A 323 10.59 18.26 1.75
C GLU A 323 10.65 17.90 0.26
N GLU A 324 11.46 16.91 -0.11
CA GLU A 324 11.61 16.44 -1.48
C GLU A 324 10.34 15.78 -2.03
N ARG A 325 9.48 15.22 -1.16
CA ARG A 325 8.23 14.56 -1.56
C ARG A 325 7.27 15.47 -2.33
N ASN A 326 7.33 16.79 -2.09
CA ASN A 326 6.55 17.83 -2.76
C ASN A 326 5.09 17.44 -3.05
N GLU A 327 4.34 17.05 -2.01
CA GLU A 327 2.99 16.48 -2.18
C GLU A 327 1.94 17.49 -2.72
N ASP A 328 2.31 18.76 -2.84
CA ASP A 328 1.50 19.85 -3.40
C ASP A 328 1.87 20.19 -4.86
N GLU A 329 2.77 19.44 -5.51
CA GLU A 329 3.30 19.76 -6.84
C GLU A 329 2.21 20.08 -7.88
N PHE A 330 1.07 19.38 -7.83
CA PHE A 330 -0.05 19.61 -8.73
C PHE A 330 -0.66 21.02 -8.61
N TYR A 331 -0.80 21.53 -7.39
CA TYR A 331 -1.38 22.86 -7.17
C TYR A 331 -0.40 23.96 -7.58
N GLN A 332 0.91 23.72 -7.46
CA GLN A 332 1.94 24.66 -7.91
C GLN A 332 1.90 24.81 -9.44
N THR A 333 1.85 23.69 -10.17
CA THR A 333 1.78 23.70 -11.64
C THR A 333 0.50 24.36 -12.16
N THR A 334 -0.63 24.17 -11.46
CA THR A 334 -1.91 24.78 -11.86
C THR A 334 -1.86 26.31 -11.75
N LEU A 335 -1.35 26.84 -10.63
CA LEU A 335 -1.18 28.29 -10.43
C LEU A 335 -0.23 28.91 -11.44
N GLU A 336 0.90 28.25 -11.74
CA GLU A 336 1.84 28.73 -12.76
C GLU A 336 1.22 28.75 -14.16
N ASN A 337 0.39 27.77 -14.48
CA ASN A 337 -0.32 27.70 -15.76
C ASN A 337 -1.43 28.75 -15.86
N GLU A 338 -2.19 29.00 -14.78
CA GLU A 338 -3.20 30.06 -14.72
C GLU A 338 -2.56 31.45 -14.90
N LEU A 339 -1.46 31.72 -14.19
CA LEU A 339 -0.70 32.96 -14.34
C LEU A 339 -0.12 33.13 -15.75
N LYS A 340 0.35 32.04 -16.38
CA LYS A 340 0.80 32.07 -17.78
C LYS A 340 -0.35 32.42 -18.72
N ILE A 341 -1.51 31.78 -18.57
CA ILE A 341 -2.70 32.03 -19.41
C ILE A 341 -3.16 33.48 -19.32
N GLU A 342 -3.16 34.08 -18.13
CA GLU A 342 -3.53 35.50 -17.94
C GLU A 342 -2.57 36.49 -18.63
N THR A 343 -1.35 36.06 -18.96
CA THR A 343 -0.34 36.91 -19.61
C THR A 343 -0.24 36.72 -21.13
N LEU A 344 -0.99 35.78 -21.71
CA LEU A 344 -0.94 35.46 -23.14
C LEU A 344 -1.96 36.29 -23.95
N ASN A 345 -1.58 36.66 -25.18
CA ASN A 345 -2.49 37.37 -26.09
C ASN A 345 -3.44 36.38 -26.82
N GLU A 346 -4.49 36.90 -27.47
CA GLU A 346 -5.52 36.07 -28.14
C GLU A 346 -4.97 35.08 -29.18
N LYS A 347 -3.85 35.38 -29.85
CA LYS A 347 -3.23 34.45 -30.83
C LYS A 347 -2.53 33.28 -30.14
N ASP A 348 -1.87 33.55 -29.02
CA ASP A 348 -1.12 32.52 -28.29
C ASP A 348 -2.06 31.56 -27.56
N LEU A 349 -3.23 32.05 -27.11
CA LEU A 349 -4.30 31.23 -26.54
C LEU A 349 -4.90 30.24 -27.55
N LEU A 350 -4.98 30.62 -28.83
CA LEU A 350 -5.48 29.76 -29.90
C LEU A 350 -4.53 28.59 -30.22
N ASN A 351 -3.20 28.83 -30.19
CA ASN A 351 -2.20 27.79 -30.43
C ASN A 351 -2.12 26.74 -29.30
N LEU A 352 -2.32 27.16 -28.05
CA LEU A 352 -2.34 26.24 -26.88
C LEU A 352 -3.51 25.25 -26.90
N CYS A 353 -4.63 25.58 -27.55
CA CYS A 353 -5.74 24.66 -27.75
C CYS A 353 -5.42 23.57 -28.80
N GLU A 354 -4.50 23.84 -29.72
CA GLU A 354 -4.08 22.89 -30.77
C GLU A 354 -2.99 21.92 -30.28
N GLU A 355 -2.18 22.28 -29.28
CA GLU A 355 -1.08 21.44 -28.75
C GLU A 355 -1.49 20.40 -27.69
N LYS A 356 -2.75 20.38 -27.20
CA LYS A 356 -3.22 19.48 -26.13
C LYS A 356 -3.28 17.98 -26.45
N HIS A 357 -2.63 17.51 -27.52
CA HIS A 357 -2.64 16.09 -27.93
C HIS A 357 -1.36 15.31 -27.63
N THR A 358 -0.40 15.84 -26.88
CA THR A 358 0.76 15.05 -26.42
C THR A 358 0.87 15.10 -24.90
N LEU A 359 0.52 13.99 -24.24
CA LEU A 359 0.78 13.79 -22.83
C LEU A 359 2.31 13.62 -22.62
N PRO A 360 2.90 14.17 -21.56
CA PRO A 360 4.31 13.92 -21.24
C PRO A 360 4.53 12.43 -20.98
N GLU A 361 5.57 11.84 -21.56
CA GLU A 361 5.99 10.47 -21.27
C GLU A 361 6.31 10.32 -19.77
N TYR A 362 5.51 9.51 -19.09
CA TYR A 362 5.71 9.12 -17.70
C TYR A 362 6.86 8.11 -17.60
N ILE A 363 7.92 8.47 -16.87
CA ILE A 363 9.00 7.55 -16.52
C ILE A 363 8.63 6.84 -15.21
N ASP A 364 8.27 5.56 -15.34
CA ASP A 364 7.84 4.72 -14.23
C ASP A 364 9.03 4.14 -13.43
N MET A 365 9.21 4.60 -12.20
CA MET A 365 10.28 4.12 -11.31
C MET A 365 10.02 2.71 -10.75
N TRP A 366 8.82 2.15 -10.85
CA TRP A 366 8.55 0.75 -10.47
C TRP A 366 9.01 -0.24 -11.54
N SER A 367 9.22 0.25 -12.77
CA SER A 367 9.78 -0.54 -13.89
C SER A 367 11.29 -0.74 -13.81
N MET A 368 12.01 0.04 -12.97
CA MET A 368 13.46 0.01 -12.93
C MET A 368 14.06 -1.07 -12.02
N GLY A 369 13.27 -2.01 -11.47
CA GLY A 369 13.78 -3.16 -10.72
C GLY A 369 14.55 -2.86 -9.43
N ASN A 370 14.83 -1.59 -9.12
CA ASN A 370 15.72 -1.18 -8.03
C ASN A 370 14.98 -1.09 -6.68
N ASP A 371 14.35 -2.19 -6.26
CA ASP A 371 14.18 -2.47 -4.83
C ASP A 371 15.40 -3.31 -4.41
N PRO A 372 16.34 -2.80 -3.61
CA PRO A 372 17.54 -3.54 -3.18
C PRO A 372 17.26 -4.59 -2.09
N ALA A 373 15.99 -4.94 -1.86
CA ALA A 373 15.61 -6.27 -1.43
C ALA A 373 15.47 -7.27 -2.60
N GLN A 374 16.04 -6.97 -3.77
CA GLN A 374 16.45 -7.93 -4.80
C GLN A 374 17.81 -8.49 -4.36
N PRO A 375 17.91 -9.74 -3.89
CA PRO A 375 19.13 -10.48 -4.20
C PRO A 375 19.23 -10.57 -5.73
N GLU A 376 20.45 -10.54 -6.27
CA GLU A 376 20.68 -11.08 -7.61
C GLU A 376 20.04 -12.48 -7.64
N ASP A 377 19.20 -12.74 -8.64
CA ASP A 377 18.65 -14.08 -8.86
C ASP A 377 19.84 -15.00 -9.21
N GLU A 378 20.50 -15.55 -8.20
CA GLU A 378 21.17 -16.85 -8.33
C GLU A 378 20.09 -17.89 -8.02
N ASP A 379 19.44 -18.34 -9.09
CA ASP A 379 18.80 -19.65 -9.13
C ASP A 379 19.89 -20.69 -8.78
N GLU A 380 19.98 -21.08 -7.51
CA GLU A 380 20.55 -22.38 -7.14
C GLU A 380 19.37 -23.34 -6.95
N ASP A 381 19.33 -24.30 -7.86
CA ASP A 381 18.41 -25.43 -7.93
C ASP A 381 18.29 -26.15 -6.58
N GLU A 382 17.09 -26.13 -5.97
CA GLU A 382 16.69 -27.20 -5.07
C GLU A 382 16.09 -28.31 -5.94
N GLU A 383 16.96 -29.20 -6.44
CA GLU A 383 16.56 -30.50 -6.98
C GLU A 383 15.88 -31.31 -5.86
N GLU A 384 14.56 -31.50 -5.97
CA GLU A 384 13.86 -32.58 -5.29
C GLU A 384 13.98 -33.84 -6.16
N ASP A 385 14.65 -34.85 -5.60
CA ASP A 385 14.80 -36.21 -6.13
C ASP A 385 13.45 -36.83 -6.52
N GLU A 386 13.24 -37.17 -7.80
CA GLU A 386 12.31 -38.23 -8.19
C GLU A 386 12.89 -39.19 -9.26
N ASP A 387 12.86 -40.46 -8.87
CA ASP A 387 13.33 -41.69 -9.49
C ASP A 387 13.05 -41.90 -11.00
N GLU A 388 14.14 -42.11 -11.74
CA GLU A 388 14.41 -43.20 -12.70
C GLU A 388 13.21 -43.96 -13.33
N TYR A 389 12.86 -43.64 -14.59
CA TYR A 389 12.35 -44.64 -15.55
C TYR A 389 12.79 -44.36 -16.99
N ASP A 390 13.48 -45.36 -17.52
CA ASP A 390 14.12 -45.51 -18.82
C ASP A 390 13.07 -45.75 -19.95
N SER A 391 13.22 -45.08 -21.10
CA SER A 391 13.03 -45.71 -22.42
C SER A 391 13.41 -44.79 -23.59
N ASP A 392 14.32 -45.32 -24.41
CA ASP A 392 14.66 -44.97 -25.78
C ASP A 392 13.47 -44.51 -26.65
N THR A 393 13.67 -43.49 -27.48
CA THR A 393 13.66 -43.67 -28.96
C THR A 393 14.12 -42.39 -29.69
N SER A 394 15.03 -42.60 -30.63
CA SER A 394 15.58 -41.65 -31.61
C SER A 394 14.63 -41.42 -32.79
N TYR A 395 14.43 -40.18 -33.27
CA TYR A 395 14.14 -39.80 -34.68
C TYR A 395 14.28 -38.25 -34.79
N GLU A 396 15.36 -37.74 -35.39
CA GLU A 396 15.48 -37.24 -36.78
C GLU A 396 14.65 -35.97 -37.09
N ASP A 397 15.39 -34.89 -37.36
CA ASP A 397 14.98 -33.54 -37.74
C ASP A 397 14.21 -33.50 -39.07
N GLU A 398 13.06 -32.82 -39.10
CA GLU A 398 12.54 -32.17 -40.30
C GLU A 398 11.95 -30.80 -39.94
N GLU A 399 12.55 -29.76 -40.54
CA GLU A 399 12.04 -28.39 -40.60
C GLU A 399 10.67 -28.37 -41.30
N CYS A 400 9.67 -27.75 -40.65
CA CYS A 400 8.50 -27.23 -41.35
C CYS A 400 8.03 -25.92 -40.69
N ASP A 401 8.20 -24.84 -41.45
CA ASP A 401 7.53 -23.55 -41.27
C ASP A 401 6.01 -23.75 -41.15
N PHE A 402 5.40 -23.28 -40.07
CA PHE A 402 3.99 -22.91 -40.08
C PHE A 402 3.68 -21.71 -39.19
N ASP A 403 2.93 -20.82 -39.83
CA ASP A 403 2.50 -19.49 -39.44
C ASP A 403 1.90 -19.35 -38.03
N ASP A 404 2.44 -18.36 -37.32
CA ASP A 404 1.94 -17.80 -36.07
C ASP A 404 0.68 -16.97 -36.34
N VAL A 405 -0.47 -17.47 -35.90
CA VAL A 405 -1.76 -16.78 -35.97
C VAL A 405 -2.28 -16.61 -34.54
N THR A 406 -1.92 -15.53 -33.86
CA THR A 406 -2.81 -14.74 -32.98
C THR A 406 -2.17 -13.40 -32.57
N SER A 407 -1.97 -12.52 -33.56
CA SER A 407 -1.63 -11.10 -33.32
C SER A 407 -2.89 -10.20 -33.24
N PRO A 408 -2.97 -9.26 -32.28
CA PRO A 408 -4.14 -8.42 -31.99
C PRO A 408 -4.35 -7.31 -33.04
N HIS A 409 -4.87 -7.68 -34.21
CA HIS A 409 -5.30 -6.71 -35.24
C HIS A 409 -6.82 -6.68 -35.50
N ILE A 410 -7.64 -7.32 -34.65
CA ILE A 410 -9.09 -7.41 -34.88
C ILE A 410 -9.94 -6.38 -34.09
N PHE A 411 -9.35 -5.49 -33.27
CA PHE A 411 -10.15 -4.46 -32.59
C PHE A 411 -10.15 -3.08 -33.29
N ALA A 412 -9.25 -2.83 -34.25
CA ALA A 412 -9.13 -1.53 -34.92
C ALA A 412 -10.06 -1.36 -36.15
N SER A 413 -10.77 -2.41 -36.58
CA SER A 413 -11.68 -2.36 -37.73
C SER A 413 -13.15 -2.11 -37.38
N PHE A 414 -13.54 -2.11 -36.10
CA PHE A 414 -14.94 -1.98 -35.69
C PHE A 414 -15.39 -0.53 -35.37
N LEU A 415 -14.46 0.41 -35.20
CA LEU A 415 -14.79 1.80 -34.83
C LEU A 415 -14.84 2.78 -36.01
N LYS A 416 -14.40 2.39 -37.22
CA LYS A 416 -14.45 3.26 -38.42
C LYS A 416 -15.78 3.23 -39.19
N HIS A 417 -16.75 2.39 -38.81
CA HIS A 417 -18.01 2.24 -39.54
C HIS A 417 -19.25 2.86 -38.83
N TRP A 418 -19.08 3.56 -37.71
CA TRP A 418 -20.23 4.08 -36.93
C TRP A 418 -20.32 5.61 -36.78
N PHE A 419 -19.43 6.41 -37.40
CA PHE A 419 -19.44 7.87 -37.26
C PHE A 419 -19.63 8.70 -38.55
N PHE A 420 -19.91 8.09 -39.71
CA PHE A 420 -20.22 8.84 -40.93
C PHE A 420 -21.46 8.31 -41.66
N GLN A 421 -22.63 8.47 -41.03
CA GLN A 421 -23.91 8.61 -41.72
C GLN A 421 -24.84 9.53 -40.92
N LYS A 422 -24.67 10.84 -41.10
CA LYS A 422 -25.72 11.87 -41.02
C LYS A 422 -25.14 13.23 -41.44
N ASN A 423 -25.17 13.46 -42.74
CA ASN A 423 -25.61 14.70 -43.40
C ASN A 423 -25.69 14.44 -44.89
#